data_AF-A0A2I1R355-F1
#
_entry.id   AF-A0A2I1R355-F1
#
_cell.length_a   1.000
_cell.length_b   1.000
_cell.length_c   1.000
_cell.angle_alpha   90.00
_cell.angle_beta   90.00
_cell.angle_gamma   90.00
#
_symmetry.space_group_name_H-M   'P 1'
#
loop_
_entity.id
_entity.type
_entity.pdbx_description
1 polymer ?
#
loop_
_entity_poly.entity_id
_entity_poly.type
_entity_poly.pdbx_seq_one_letter_code
_entity_poly.pdbx_strand_id
1 'polypeptide(L)'
;MNVTVHDLGHYECEKGVFTDFPLTMEADEAPPRLAAFSKWRTDDGHIRRRTVDGVTYIDITHQGRVWTYRLSPAYTWEPSPSGGFFQWPQFFDVGELPD
;
A
#
# COMPACT_ATOMS: atom_id res chain seq x y z
N MET A 1 10.17 2.72 4.17
CA MET A 1 9.36 2.57 5.40
C MET A 1 9.47 1.14 5.87
N ASN A 2 9.75 0.94 7.17
CA ASN A 2 9.77 -0.41 7.75
C ASN A 2 8.33 -0.82 8.07
N VAL A 3 7.99 -2.07 7.76
CA VAL A 3 6.66 -2.62 8.00
C VAL A 3 6.79 -3.95 8.75
N THR A 4 6.01 -4.09 9.81
CA THR A 4 5.80 -5.35 10.54
C THR A 4 4.60 -6.08 9.95
N VAL A 5 4.74 -7.38 9.70
CA VAL A 5 3.65 -8.25 9.23
C VAL A 5 3.13 -9.03 10.44
N HIS A 6 1.84 -8.87 10.76
CA HIS A 6 1.20 -9.57 11.89
C HIS A 6 0.67 -10.93 11.45
N ASP A 7 -0.11 -10.93 10.36
CA ASP A 7 -0.65 -12.08 9.66
C ASP A 7 -0.84 -11.71 8.17
N LEU A 8 -1.17 -12.70 7.33
CA LEU A 8 -1.28 -12.49 5.90
C LEU A 8 -2.36 -11.43 5.59
N GLY A 9 -1.92 -10.25 5.13
CA GLY A 9 -2.81 -9.13 4.79
C GLY A 9 -2.97 -8.06 5.86
N HIS A 10 -2.36 -8.18 7.05
CA HIS A 10 -2.34 -7.13 8.07
C HIS A 10 -0.93 -6.64 8.37
N TYR A 11 -0.77 -5.33 8.31
CA TYR A 11 0.52 -4.66 8.33
C TYR A 11 0.50 -3.51 9.34
N GLU A 12 1.67 -3.20 9.92
CA GLU A 12 1.85 -2.06 10.80
C GLU A 12 3.15 -1.32 10.48
N CYS A 13 3.10 0.00 10.54
CA CYS A 13 4.27 0.87 10.50
C CYS A 13 4.09 2.08 11.43
N GLU A 14 5.02 3.03 11.42
CA GLU A 14 4.95 4.24 12.23
C GLU A 14 3.71 5.11 11.97
N LYS A 15 3.01 4.90 10.84
CA LYS A 15 1.79 5.62 10.46
C LYS A 15 0.50 4.93 10.91
N GLY A 16 0.57 3.70 11.42
CA GLY A 16 -0.57 2.93 11.91
C GLY A 16 -0.68 1.53 11.31
N VAL A 17 -1.85 0.92 11.54
CA VAL A 17 -2.20 -0.44 11.10
C VAL A 17 -3.06 -0.36 9.84
N PHE A 18 -2.81 -1.24 8.88
CA PHE A 18 -3.47 -1.23 7.57
C PHE A 18 -3.46 -2.61 6.91
N THR A 19 -4.24 -2.76 5.84
CA THR A 19 -4.32 -3.97 5.02
C THR A 19 -4.06 -3.65 3.56
N ASP A 20 -4.13 -4.65 2.69
CA ASP A 20 -4.24 -4.44 1.25
C ASP A 20 -5.45 -3.56 0.91
N PHE A 21 -5.32 -2.70 -0.11
CA PHE A 21 -6.43 -1.87 -0.57
C PHE A 21 -7.59 -2.76 -1.04
N PRO A 22 -8.81 -2.58 -0.50
CA PRO A 22 -9.96 -3.41 -0.82
C PRO A 22 -10.32 -3.30 -2.30
N LEU A 23 -10.55 -4.44 -2.95
CA LEU A 23 -10.96 -4.49 -4.36
C LEU A 23 -12.45 -4.17 -4.56
N THR A 24 -13.22 -4.29 -3.48
CA THR A 24 -14.66 -4.06 -3.45
C THR A 24 -14.93 -3.13 -2.28
N MET A 25 -15.47 -1.95 -2.57
CA MET A 25 -15.96 -1.01 -1.59
C MET A 25 -17.39 -0.62 -1.94
N GLU A 26 -18.22 -0.40 -0.94
CA GLU A 26 -19.57 0.13 -1.15
C GLU A 26 -19.50 1.58 -1.67
N ALA A 27 -20.55 2.05 -2.34
CA ALA A 27 -20.56 3.36 -3.03
C ALA A 27 -20.26 4.55 -2.12
N ASP A 28 -20.68 4.45 -0.86
CA ASP A 28 -20.56 5.50 0.14
C ASP A 28 -19.49 5.19 1.19
N GLU A 29 -18.72 4.12 1.00
CA GLU A 29 -17.62 3.78 1.89
C GLU A 29 -16.43 4.73 1.66
N ALA A 30 -15.92 5.29 2.75
CA ALA A 30 -14.72 6.11 2.71
C ALA A 30 -13.50 5.21 2.47
N PRO A 31 -12.56 5.61 1.60
CA PRO A 31 -11.36 4.83 1.37
C PRO A 31 -10.46 4.80 2.61
N PRO A 32 -9.71 3.72 2.85
CA PRO A 32 -8.81 3.64 3.99
C PRO A 32 -7.72 4.71 3.88
N ARG A 33 -7.42 5.43 4.97
CA ARG A 33 -6.35 6.44 4.97
C ARG A 33 -4.98 5.83 4.63
N LEU A 34 -4.75 4.59 5.03
CA LEU A 34 -3.50 3.87 4.84
C LEU A 34 -3.80 2.50 4.23
N ALA A 35 -3.08 2.12 3.17
CA ALA A 35 -3.28 0.83 2.52
C ALA A 35 -1.98 0.31 1.87
N ALA A 36 -1.87 -1.02 1.77
CA ALA A 36 -0.82 -1.68 1.01
C ALA A 36 -1.21 -1.76 -0.47
N PHE A 37 -0.28 -1.40 -1.34
CA PHE A 37 -0.43 -1.48 -2.79
C PHE A 37 0.61 -2.40 -3.39
N SER A 38 0.20 -3.62 -3.75
CA SER A 38 1.08 -4.63 -4.35
C SER A 38 1.75 -4.12 -5.63
N LYS A 39 3.08 -4.25 -5.71
CA LYS A 39 3.87 -3.85 -6.90
C LYS A 39 3.58 -4.71 -8.13
N TRP A 40 3.02 -5.88 -7.92
CA TRP A 40 2.66 -6.84 -8.97
C TRP A 40 1.27 -6.58 -9.56
N ARG A 41 0.43 -5.75 -8.90
CA ARG A 41 -0.83 -5.31 -9.51
C ARG A 41 -0.52 -4.38 -10.67
N THR A 42 -0.91 -4.80 -11.87
CA THR A 42 -0.83 -3.99 -13.08
C THR A 42 -2.05 -3.07 -13.21
N ASP A 43 -1.88 -1.98 -13.95
CA ASP A 43 -2.94 -1.03 -14.30
C ASP A 43 -4.01 -1.75 -15.15
N ASP A 44 -5.21 -1.92 -14.59
CA ASP A 44 -6.40 -2.47 -15.25
C ASP A 44 -7.40 -1.36 -15.64
N GLY A 45 -6.96 -0.10 -15.66
CA GLY A 45 -7.80 1.08 -15.86
C GLY A 45 -8.40 1.65 -14.58
N HIS A 46 -8.35 0.91 -13.46
CA HIS A 46 -8.78 1.38 -12.14
C HIS A 46 -7.61 1.87 -11.27
N ILE A 47 -6.37 1.50 -11.61
CA ILE A 47 -5.19 1.76 -10.80
C ILE A 47 -4.10 2.38 -11.66
N ARG A 48 -3.81 3.66 -11.46
CA ARG A 48 -2.75 4.35 -12.20
C ARG A 48 -1.62 4.77 -11.27
N ARG A 49 -0.40 4.30 -11.54
CA ARG A 49 0.81 4.79 -10.86
C ARG A 49 1.48 5.91 -11.63
N ARG A 50 1.97 6.92 -10.92
CA ARG A 50 2.72 8.04 -11.51
C ARG A 50 3.76 8.57 -10.55
N THR A 51 4.88 9.05 -11.09
CA THR A 51 5.92 9.71 -10.31
C THR A 51 6.00 11.17 -10.73
N VAL A 52 5.91 12.08 -9.76
CA VAL A 52 5.99 13.53 -9.95
C VAL A 52 7.02 14.07 -8.96
N ASP A 53 8.02 14.78 -9.45
CA ASP A 53 9.10 15.37 -8.64
C ASP A 53 9.75 14.38 -7.65
N GLY A 54 9.95 13.14 -8.09
CA GLY A 54 10.54 12.06 -7.29
C GLY A 54 9.60 11.43 -6.26
N VAL A 55 8.34 11.87 -6.19
CA VAL A 55 7.31 11.27 -5.33
C VAL A 55 6.41 10.37 -6.17
N THR A 56 6.28 9.11 -5.75
CA THR A 56 5.37 8.17 -6.39
C THR A 56 3.97 8.31 -5.80
N TYR A 57 2.96 8.30 -6.66
CA TYR A 57 1.56 8.32 -6.33
C TYR A 57 0.84 7.14 -6.99
N ILE A 58 -0.30 6.76 -6.41
CA ILE A 58 -1.25 5.85 -7.04
C ILE A 58 -2.64 6.48 -7.00
N ASP A 59 -3.26 6.57 -8.17
CA ASP A 59 -4.64 7.03 -8.33
C ASP A 59 -5.53 5.79 -8.45
N ILE A 60 -6.52 5.68 -7.57
CA ILE A 60 -7.50 4.59 -7.54
C ILE A 60 -8.84 5.14 -8.00
N THR A 61 -9.37 4.58 -9.08
CA THR A 61 -10.68 4.95 -9.63
C THR A 61 -11.73 3.93 -9.21
N HIS A 62 -12.65 4.34 -8.35
CA HIS A 62 -13.77 3.53 -7.88
C HIS A 62 -15.08 4.28 -8.06
N GLN A 63 -16.02 3.69 -8.80
CA GLN A 63 -17.35 4.27 -9.05
C GLN A 63 -17.33 5.75 -9.48
N GLY A 64 -16.37 6.12 -10.33
CA GLY A 64 -16.22 7.49 -10.83
C GLY A 64 -15.56 8.48 -9.86
N ARG A 65 -15.19 8.05 -8.65
CA ARG A 65 -14.35 8.81 -7.71
C ARG A 65 -12.89 8.40 -7.90
N VAL A 66 -11.99 9.36 -7.71
CA VAL A 66 -10.55 9.13 -7.77
C VAL A 66 -9.92 9.49 -6.43
N TRP A 67 -9.17 8.55 -5.87
CA TRP A 67 -8.38 8.76 -4.65
C TRP A 67 -6.89 8.67 -4.98
N THR A 68 -6.15 9.71 -4.64
CA THR A 68 -4.70 9.79 -4.90
C THR A 68 -3.94 9.55 -3.61
N TYR A 69 -3.24 8.42 -3.55
CA TYR A 69 -2.36 8.08 -2.45
C TYR A 69 -0.93 8.48 -2.78
N ARG A 70 -0.21 8.98 -1.79
CA ARG A 70 1.25 9.09 -1.83
C ARG A 70 1.87 7.76 -1.44
N LEU A 71 2.73 7.20 -2.28
CA LEU A 71 3.39 5.93 -2.04
C LEU A 71 4.75 6.12 -1.35
N SER A 72 5.00 5.28 -0.36
CA SER A 72 6.29 5.10 0.29
C SER A 72 6.75 3.65 0.11
N PRO A 73 7.98 3.39 -0.35
CA PRO A 73 8.50 2.03 -0.43
C PRO A 73 8.40 1.31 0.91
N ALA A 74 7.72 0.16 0.91
CA ALA A 74 7.64 -0.70 2.08
C ALA A 74 8.79 -1.70 2.07
N TYR A 75 9.32 -1.97 3.25
CA TYR A 75 10.33 -2.98 3.50
C TYR A 75 9.84 -3.86 4.63
N THR A 76 9.46 -5.10 4.32
CA THR A 76 9.04 -6.05 5.35
C THR A 76 10.25 -6.60 6.09
N TRP A 77 10.13 -6.71 7.41
CA TRP A 77 11.12 -7.34 8.26
C TRP A 77 10.63 -8.74 8.63
N GLU A 78 11.12 -9.76 7.94
CA GLU A 78 10.78 -11.15 8.25
C GLU A 78 11.92 -11.82 9.02
N PRO A 79 11.62 -12.55 10.13
CA PRO A 79 12.63 -13.34 10.82
C PRO A 79 13.22 -14.39 9.88
N SER A 80 14.55 -14.43 9.76
CA SER A 80 15.23 -15.47 9.00
C SER A 80 15.21 -16.80 9.76
N PRO A 81 14.95 -17.94 9.07
CA PRO A 81 15.15 -19.27 9.65
C PRO A 81 16.59 -19.53 10.15
N SER A 82 17.59 -18.80 9.63
CA SER A 82 19.00 -18.92 10.01
C SER A 82 19.45 -17.94 11.11
N GLY A 83 18.53 -17.18 11.70
CA GLY A 83 18.83 -16.04 12.57
C GLY A 83 19.11 -14.76 11.76
N GLY A 84 18.59 -13.63 12.24
CA GLY A 84 18.60 -12.33 11.53
C GLY A 84 17.24 -11.94 10.96
N PHE A 85 17.18 -10.81 10.24
CA PHE A 85 15.98 -10.32 9.57
C PHE A 85 16.26 -10.15 8.07
N PHE A 86 15.32 -10.55 7.22
CA PHE A 86 15.34 -10.19 5.80
C PHE A 86 14.53 -8.93 5.57
N GLN A 87 15.07 -8.04 4.75
CA GLN A 87 14.38 -6.86 4.26
C GLN A 87 13.93 -7.11 2.82
N TRP A 88 12.63 -7.35 2.59
CA TRP A 88 12.10 -7.52 1.23
C TRP A 88 11.40 -6.25 0.75
N PRO A 89 11.97 -5.50 -0.22
CA PRO A 89 11.33 -4.30 -0.78
C PRO A 89 10.20 -4.60 -1.79
N GLN A 90 9.91 -5.88 -2.06
CA GLN A 90 9.39 -6.27 -3.38
C GLN A 90 7.88 -6.52 -3.44
N PHE A 91 7.18 -6.61 -2.31
CA PHE A 91 5.78 -7.04 -2.33
C PHE A 91 4.78 -5.89 -2.51
N PHE A 92 4.97 -4.76 -1.83
CA PHE A 92 4.04 -3.62 -1.91
C PHE A 92 4.70 -2.28 -1.55
N ASP A 93 4.00 -1.19 -1.82
CA ASP A 93 4.25 0.14 -1.25
C ASP A 93 3.17 0.49 -0.22
N VAL A 94 3.52 1.31 0.78
CA VAL A 94 2.53 1.89 1.70
C VAL A 94 1.97 3.15 1.07
N GLY A 95 0.67 3.17 0.80
CA GLY A 95 -0.02 4.35 0.30
C GLY A 95 -0.73 5.10 1.42
N GLU A 96 -0.50 6.40 1.46
CA GLU A 96 -1.14 7.34 2.39
C GLU A 96 -2.06 8.29 1.62
N LEU A 97 -3.33 8.32 2.01
CA LEU A 97 -4.28 9.32 1.56
C LEU A 97 -4.02 10.61 2.37
N PRO A 98 -3.76 11.75 1.72
CA PRO A 98 -3.61 13.02 2.43
C PRO A 98 -4.93 13.42 3.13
N ASP A 99 -4.79 14.06 4.29
CA ASP A 99 -5.91 14.61 5.09
C ASP A 99 -6.71 15.69 4.33
#